data_AF-A0A7X9GQW9-F1
#
_entry.id   AF-A0A7X9GQW9-F1
#
_cell.length_a   1.000
_cell.length_b   1.000
_cell.length_c   1.000
_cell.angle_alpha   90.00
_cell.angle_beta   90.00
_cell.angle_gamma   90.00
#
_symmetry.space_group_name_H-M   'P 1'
#
loop_
_entity.id
_entity.type
_entity.pdbx_description
1 polymer ?
#
loop_
_entity_poly.entity_id
_entity_poly.type
_entity_poly.pdbx_seq_one_letter_code
_entity_poly.pdbx_strand_id
1 'polypeptide(L)'
;MEKLINILRREKEATREVESTESLKRRQLRIIEEYARENNYWLEDFHLLGYYLAEGGENEVYAHDDPFVYKLNNFEFAGDDVLNFFHRIDIHNHLFPEIKYELIGFGNNSRNEVSAIIKQPYVVAEREAFPDEIMSYTVLLPVVHLLP
;
A
#
# COMPACT_ATOMS: atom_id res chain seq x y z
N MET A 1 12.82 4.99 6.22
CA MET A 1 11.47 5.38 5.75
C MET A 1 11.04 6.78 6.18
N GLU A 2 11.23 7.19 7.44
CA GLU A 2 10.84 8.54 7.91
C GLU A 2 11.42 9.69 7.08
N LYS A 3 12.69 9.58 6.64
CA LYS A 3 13.33 10.56 5.75
C LYS A 3 12.58 10.72 4.41
N LEU A 4 12.17 9.61 3.78
CA LEU A 4 11.37 9.64 2.56
C LEU A 4 10.04 10.34 2.79
N ILE A 5 9.32 9.99 3.86
CA ILE A 5 8.05 10.63 4.22
C ILE A 5 8.22 12.15 4.37
N ASN A 6 9.30 12.60 5.00
CA ASN A 6 9.58 14.03 5.14
C ASN A 6 9.89 14.72 3.80
N ILE A 7 10.55 14.04 2.85
CA ILE A 7 10.77 14.57 1.50
C ILE A 7 9.43 14.71 0.77
N LEU A 8 8.58 13.67 0.82
CA LEU A 8 7.26 13.67 0.18
C LEU A 8 6.33 14.76 0.73
N ARG A 9 6.42 15.06 2.04
CA ARG A 9 5.68 16.18 2.68
C ARG A 9 6.12 17.53 2.11
N ARG A 10 7.43 17.76 1.97
CA ARG A 10 7.96 18.98 1.37
C ARG A 10 7.57 19.13 -0.10
N GLU A 11 7.56 18.03 -0.86
CA GLU A 11 7.10 18.05 -2.26
C GLU A 11 5.62 18.45 -2.37
N LYS A 12 4.78 17.94 -1.47
CA LYS A 12 3.36 18.32 -1.38
C LYS A 12 3.20 19.81 -1.06
N GLU A 13 4.00 20.34 -0.14
CA GLU A 13 3.99 21.76 0.23
C GLU A 13 4.42 22.64 -0.95
N ALA A 14 5.51 22.28 -1.64
CA ALA A 14 6.01 23.01 -2.80
C ALA A 14 5.03 22.98 -4.00
N THR A 15 4.35 21.85 -4.24
CA THR A 15 3.39 21.72 -5.34
C THR A 15 2.15 22.61 -5.15
N ARG A 16 1.76 22.91 -3.89
CA ARG A 16 0.66 23.85 -3.61
C ARG A 16 0.97 25.29 -4.02
N GLU A 17 2.24 25.63 -4.16
CA GLU A 17 2.71 26.98 -4.48
C GLU A 17 2.96 27.18 -5.99
N VAL A 18 2.92 26.11 -6.79
CA VAL A 18 3.29 26.12 -8.21
C VAL A 18 2.17 25.53 -9.07
N GLU A 19 1.62 26.33 -9.99
CA GLU A 19 0.83 25.80 -11.11
C GLU A 19 1.76 25.01 -12.03
N SER A 20 1.73 23.68 -11.90
CA SER A 20 2.47 22.80 -12.80
C SER A 20 1.55 21.74 -13.38
N THR A 21 1.85 21.34 -14.61
CA THR A 21 1.07 20.43 -15.44
C THR A 21 1.19 18.97 -15.01
N GLU A 22 2.20 18.62 -14.20
CA GLU A 22 2.42 17.27 -13.69
C GLU A 22 1.73 17.05 -12.34
N SER A 23 0.98 15.95 -12.19
CA SER A 23 0.29 15.62 -10.94
C SER A 23 1.26 15.41 -9.77
N LEU A 24 0.80 15.70 -8.55
CA LEU A 24 1.58 15.50 -7.32
C LEU A 24 1.99 14.02 -7.18
N LYS A 25 1.04 13.10 -7.42
CA LYS A 25 1.28 11.65 -7.36
C LYS A 25 2.48 11.24 -8.21
N ARG A 26 2.55 11.70 -9.47
CA ARG A 26 3.63 11.30 -10.38
C ARG A 26 5.00 11.76 -9.88
N ARG A 27 5.12 12.98 -9.36
CA ARG A 27 6.37 13.49 -8.79
C ARG A 27 6.79 12.71 -7.56
N GLN A 28 5.84 12.45 -6.67
CA GLN A 28 6.08 11.67 -5.46
C GLN A 28 6.52 10.24 -5.79
N LEU A 29 5.96 9.59 -6.83
CA LEU A 29 6.41 8.27 -7.28
C LEU A 29 7.86 8.30 -7.80
N ARG A 30 8.27 9.34 -8.56
CA ARG A 30 9.68 9.49 -8.96
C ARG A 30 10.61 9.64 -7.76
N ILE A 31 10.23 10.47 -6.78
CA ILE A 31 10.99 10.63 -5.53
C ILE A 31 11.12 9.29 -4.80
N ILE A 32 10.06 8.49 -4.74
CA ILE A 32 10.09 7.16 -4.13
C ILE A 32 11.10 6.27 -4.85
N GLU A 33 11.05 6.20 -6.19
CA GLU A 33 11.96 5.39 -6.97
C GLU A 33 13.42 5.82 -6.79
N GLU A 34 13.73 7.10 -6.97
CA GLU A 34 15.07 7.66 -6.81
C GLU A 34 15.62 7.39 -5.40
N TYR A 35 14.83 7.73 -4.37
CA TYR A 35 15.23 7.51 -2.98
C TYR A 35 15.47 6.02 -2.70
N ALA A 36 14.58 5.14 -3.16
CA ALA A 36 14.70 3.71 -2.92
C ALA A 36 15.94 3.12 -3.60
N ARG A 37 16.25 3.54 -4.84
CA ARG A 37 17.45 3.12 -5.57
C ARG A 37 18.72 3.62 -4.88
N GLU A 38 18.77 4.89 -4.50
CA GLU A 38 19.94 5.49 -3.82
C GLU A 38 20.24 4.85 -2.45
N ASN A 39 19.21 4.34 -1.78
CA ASN A 39 19.32 3.83 -0.41
C ASN A 39 19.22 2.30 -0.32
N ASN A 40 19.32 1.57 -1.44
CA ASN A 40 19.22 0.11 -1.53
C ASN A 40 17.89 -0.48 -0.96
N TYR A 41 16.79 0.26 -1.12
CA TYR A 41 15.44 -0.20 -0.82
C TYR A 41 14.65 -0.60 -2.06
N TRP A 42 15.26 -0.53 -3.25
CA TRP A 42 14.65 -0.94 -4.51
C TRP A 42 14.94 -2.41 -4.81
N LEU A 43 13.89 -3.22 -4.89
CA LEU A 43 13.97 -4.63 -5.24
C LEU A 43 13.75 -4.80 -6.75
N GLU A 44 14.74 -5.38 -7.42
CA GLU A 44 14.67 -5.65 -8.86
C GLU A 44 14.12 -7.05 -9.19
N ASP A 45 14.21 -7.99 -8.24
CA ASP A 45 13.84 -9.40 -8.46
C ASP A 45 12.69 -9.83 -7.53
N PHE A 46 11.48 -9.90 -8.08
CA PHE A 46 10.27 -10.29 -7.35
C PHE A 46 10.18 -11.78 -7.07
N HIS A 47 11.00 -12.62 -7.71
CA HIS A 47 11.07 -14.05 -7.36
C HIS A 47 11.52 -14.24 -5.90
N LEU A 48 12.20 -13.24 -5.32
CA LEU A 48 12.56 -13.19 -3.91
C LEU A 48 11.34 -13.08 -2.97
N LEU A 49 10.17 -12.68 -3.50
CA LEU A 49 8.91 -12.57 -2.74
C LEU A 49 8.10 -13.88 -2.77
N GLY A 50 8.54 -14.87 -3.55
CA GLY A 50 7.90 -16.18 -3.68
C GLY A 50 7.06 -16.32 -4.94
N TYR A 51 6.06 -17.20 -4.88
CA TYR A 51 5.16 -17.46 -6.00
C TYR A 51 3.97 -16.50 -5.98
N TYR A 52 3.51 -16.12 -7.17
CA TYR A 52 2.30 -15.31 -7.32
C TYR A 52 1.07 -16.06 -6.80
N LEU A 53 0.27 -15.39 -5.96
CA LEU A 53 -0.92 -15.94 -5.33
C LEU A 53 -2.20 -15.33 -5.91
N ALA A 54 -2.27 -13.99 -5.98
CA ALA A 54 -3.47 -13.28 -6.41
C ALA A 54 -3.15 -11.82 -6.81
N GLU A 55 -4.08 -11.17 -7.49
CA GLU A 55 -4.05 -9.73 -7.78
C GLU A 55 -5.42 -9.13 -7.48
N GLY A 56 -5.41 -7.93 -6.88
CA GLY A 56 -6.57 -7.06 -6.73
C GLY A 56 -6.30 -5.70 -7.36
N GLY A 57 -7.23 -4.75 -7.19
CA GLY A 57 -7.14 -3.44 -7.87
C GLY A 57 -5.87 -2.62 -7.61
N GLU A 58 -5.21 -2.80 -6.47
CA GLU A 58 -3.96 -2.09 -6.14
C GLU A 58 -2.78 -3.02 -5.77
N ASN A 59 -3.00 -4.32 -5.53
CA ASN A 59 -1.98 -5.22 -4.98
C ASN A 59 -1.79 -6.45 -5.86
N GLU A 60 -0.55 -6.76 -6.21
CA GLU A 60 -0.13 -8.13 -6.53
C GLU A 60 0.34 -8.81 -5.24
N VAL A 61 -0.09 -10.05 -5.00
CA VAL A 61 0.19 -10.81 -3.78
C VAL A 61 1.04 -12.01 -4.11
N TYR A 62 2.13 -12.18 -3.36
CA TYR A 62 3.07 -13.28 -3.45
C TYR A 62 3.16 -13.98 -2.10
N ALA A 63 3.46 -15.27 -2.12
CA ALA A 63 3.62 -16.08 -0.92
C ALA A 63 4.77 -17.08 -1.09
N HIS A 64 5.30 -17.56 0.02
CA HIS A 64 6.23 -18.68 0.06
C HIS A 64 5.76 -19.71 1.08
N ASP A 65 6.61 -20.67 1.42
CA ASP A 65 6.37 -21.63 2.51
C ASP A 65 6.48 -21.01 3.92
N ASP A 66 6.63 -19.69 4.01
CA ASP A 66 6.67 -18.95 5.28
C ASP A 66 5.27 -18.43 5.67
N PRO A 67 5.03 -18.06 6.94
CA PRO A 67 3.71 -17.64 7.40
C PRO A 67 3.41 -16.18 7.01
N PHE A 68 3.90 -15.72 5.86
CA PHE A 68 3.75 -14.35 5.39
C PHE A 68 3.27 -14.29 3.94
N VAL A 69 2.66 -13.16 3.62
CA VAL A 69 2.42 -12.74 2.24
C VAL A 69 3.10 -11.41 1.98
N TYR A 70 3.52 -11.25 0.74
CA TYR A 70 4.16 -10.07 0.22
C TYR A 70 3.22 -9.39 -0.76
N LYS A 71 3.02 -8.09 -0.62
CA LYS A 71 2.13 -7.29 -1.47
C LYS A 71 2.92 -6.21 -2.18
N LEU A 72 2.79 -6.14 -3.50
CA LEU A 72 3.25 -5.00 -4.30
C LEU A 72 2.06 -4.06 -4.49
N ASN A 73 2.01 -2.98 -3.72
CA ASN A 73 0.95 -1.98 -3.79
C ASN A 73 1.35 -0.85 -4.74
N ASN A 74 0.63 -0.69 -5.85
CA ASN A 74 0.93 0.32 -6.88
C ASN A 74 0.38 1.74 -6.57
N PHE A 75 -0.07 1.98 -5.35
CA PHE A 75 -0.65 3.24 -4.89
C PHE A 75 -1.94 3.66 -5.61
N GLU A 76 -2.63 2.77 -6.35
CA GLU A 76 -3.80 3.14 -7.15
C GLU A 76 -4.85 3.87 -6.30
N PHE A 77 -5.17 3.33 -5.12
CA PHE A 77 -6.15 3.94 -4.22
C PHE A 77 -5.59 5.00 -3.27
N ALA A 78 -4.33 5.44 -3.40
CA ALA A 78 -3.77 6.50 -2.55
C ALA A 78 -4.34 7.91 -2.86
N GLY A 79 -5.07 8.06 -3.97
CA GLY A 79 -5.46 9.37 -4.49
C GLY A 79 -4.27 10.11 -5.09
N ASP A 80 -4.34 11.45 -5.14
CA ASP A 80 -3.28 12.29 -5.73
C ASP A 80 -2.06 12.47 -4.81
N ASP A 81 -2.17 12.14 -3.52
CA ASP A 81 -1.10 12.25 -2.53
C ASP A 81 -0.71 10.86 -2.00
N VAL A 82 0.47 10.38 -2.37
CA VAL A 82 0.95 9.05 -1.95
C VAL A 82 1.18 8.97 -0.43
N LEU A 83 1.27 10.10 0.29
CA LEU A 83 1.33 10.09 1.76
C LEU A 83 0.12 9.40 2.40
N ASN A 84 -1.04 9.40 1.71
CA ASN A 84 -2.22 8.68 2.16
C ASN A 84 -1.97 7.17 2.30
N PHE A 85 -1.13 6.58 1.45
CA PHE A 85 -0.75 5.17 1.58
C PHE A 85 -0.05 4.93 2.92
N PHE A 86 0.95 5.74 3.28
CA PHE A 86 1.68 5.58 4.54
C PHE A 86 0.77 5.77 5.76
N HIS A 87 -0.13 6.76 5.73
CA HIS A 87 -1.11 6.94 6.80
C HIS A 87 -2.04 5.72 6.95
N ARG A 88 -2.45 5.09 5.85
CA ARG A 88 -3.26 3.85 5.91
C ARG A 88 -2.48 2.69 6.52
N ILE A 89 -1.19 2.57 6.23
CA ILE A 89 -0.33 1.56 6.87
C ILE A 89 -0.28 1.81 8.39
N ASP A 90 -0.07 3.05 8.82
CA ASP A 90 -0.04 3.41 10.25
C ASP A 90 -1.37 3.10 10.95
N ILE A 91 -2.50 3.49 10.33
CA ILE A 91 -3.85 3.21 10.85
C ILE A 91 -4.09 1.71 10.93
N HIS A 92 -3.79 0.95 9.87
CA HIS A 92 -3.94 -0.50 9.86
C HIS A 92 -3.11 -1.15 10.98
N ASN A 93 -1.85 -0.75 11.12
CA ASN A 93 -0.95 -1.30 12.14
C ASN A 93 -1.34 -0.95 13.57
N HIS A 94 -2.06 0.16 13.75
CA HIS A 94 -2.65 0.53 15.03
C HIS A 94 -3.90 -0.31 15.33
N LEU A 95 -4.78 -0.52 14.35
CA LEU A 95 -6.04 -1.25 14.50
C LEU A 95 -5.86 -2.77 14.60
N PHE A 96 -4.89 -3.33 13.86
CA PHE A 96 -4.66 -4.77 13.72
C PHE A 96 -3.20 -5.13 14.01
N PRO A 97 -2.75 -4.97 15.27
CA PRO A 97 -1.35 -5.15 15.64
C PRO A 97 -0.81 -6.58 15.45
N GLU A 98 -1.68 -7.57 15.39
CA GLU A 98 -1.37 -8.99 15.16
C GLU A 98 -1.04 -9.32 13.69
N ILE A 99 -1.52 -8.50 12.75
CA ILE A 99 -1.34 -8.70 11.30
C ILE A 99 -0.69 -7.47 10.66
N LYS A 100 0.23 -6.82 11.39
CA LYS A 100 0.89 -5.59 10.94
C LYS A 100 1.54 -5.73 9.58
N TYR A 101 1.41 -4.66 8.82
CA TYR A 101 2.18 -4.39 7.63
C TYR A 101 3.58 -3.90 7.98
N GLU A 102 4.57 -4.56 7.41
CA GLU A 102 5.96 -4.12 7.40
C GLU A 102 6.32 -3.67 5.99
N LEU A 103 6.68 -2.40 5.83
CA LEU A 103 7.16 -1.88 4.55
C LEU A 103 8.64 -2.26 4.39
N ILE A 104 8.93 -3.19 3.47
CA ILE A 104 10.28 -3.77 3.31
C ILE A 104 11.06 -3.14 2.14
N GLY A 105 10.39 -2.41 1.25
CA GLY A 105 11.04 -1.74 0.13
C GLY A 105 10.06 -1.26 -0.93
N PHE A 106 10.59 -1.02 -2.12
CA PHE A 106 9.86 -0.62 -3.31
C PHE A 106 10.37 -1.39 -4.52
N GLY A 107 9.59 -1.43 -5.59
CA GLY A 107 9.99 -2.03 -6.85
C GLY A 107 8.93 -1.77 -7.91
N ASN A 108 9.11 -2.35 -9.09
CA ASN A 108 8.09 -2.32 -10.14
C ASN A 108 7.19 -3.56 -10.04
N ASN A 109 5.88 -3.42 -10.13
CA ASN A 109 5.02 -4.60 -10.26
C ASN A 109 5.15 -5.22 -11.67
N SER A 110 4.37 -6.29 -11.95
CA SER A 110 4.39 -6.96 -13.27
C SER A 110 3.98 -6.05 -14.44
N ARG A 111 3.33 -4.92 -14.14
CA ARG A 111 2.92 -3.88 -15.10
C ARG A 111 3.91 -2.73 -15.21
N ASN A 112 5.08 -2.86 -14.58
CA ASN A 112 6.12 -1.84 -14.53
C ASN A 112 5.66 -0.53 -13.82
N GLU A 113 4.79 -0.66 -12.82
CA GLU A 113 4.34 0.45 -11.98
C GLU A 113 5.11 0.48 -10.65
N VAL A 114 5.58 1.67 -10.25
CA VAL A 114 6.24 1.88 -8.96
C VAL A 114 5.30 1.44 -7.84
N SER A 115 5.76 0.49 -7.04
CA SER A 115 4.96 -0.17 -6.02
C SER A 115 5.70 -0.26 -4.69
N ALA A 116 4.97 -0.11 -3.59
CA ALA A 116 5.47 -0.41 -2.25
C ALA A 116 5.41 -1.92 -2.00
N ILE A 117 6.48 -2.49 -1.46
CA ILE A 117 6.55 -3.90 -1.11
C ILE A 117 6.29 -4.03 0.40
N ILE A 118 5.15 -4.62 0.73
CA ILE A 118 4.70 -4.79 2.12
C ILE A 118 4.69 -6.28 2.46
N LYS A 119 5.24 -6.63 3.62
CA LYS A 119 5.13 -7.94 4.24
C LYS A 119 3.99 -7.93 5.27
N GLN A 120 3.17 -8.98 5.28
CA GLN A 120 2.06 -9.17 6.22
C GLN A 120 2.03 -10.62 6.71
N PRO A 121 1.76 -10.90 7.99
CA PRO A 121 1.41 -12.25 8.43
C PRO A 121 0.25 -12.84 7.60
N TYR A 122 0.39 -14.10 7.17
CA TYR A 122 -0.66 -14.78 6.44
C TYR A 122 -1.82 -15.13 7.39
N VAL A 123 -3.01 -14.61 7.08
CA VAL A 123 -4.22 -14.88 7.86
C VAL A 123 -4.94 -16.08 7.25
N VAL A 124 -4.88 -17.22 7.94
CA VAL A 124 -5.71 -18.37 7.60
C VAL A 124 -7.09 -18.12 8.19
N ALA A 125 -8.09 -17.89 7.35
CA ALA A 125 -9.47 -17.86 7.81
C ALA A 125 -9.89 -19.27 8.24
N GLU A 126 -10.35 -19.45 9.49
CA GLU A 126 -10.83 -20.75 9.98
C GLU A 126 -12.03 -21.26 9.16
N ARG A 127 -12.83 -20.34 8.60
CA ARG A 127 -13.89 -20.59 7.62
C ARG A 127 -14.28 -19.29 6.92
N GLU A 128 -14.88 -19.39 5.74
CA GLU A 128 -15.55 -18.26 5.11
C GLU A 128 -16.72 -17.77 5.98
N ALA A 129 -16.99 -16.47 5.93
CA ALA A 129 -18.19 -15.90 6.53
C ALA A 129 -19.41 -16.33 5.72
N PHE A 130 -20.45 -16.84 6.38
CA PHE A 130 -21.71 -17.16 5.70
C PHE A 130 -22.41 -15.86 5.25
N PRO A 131 -23.19 -15.89 4.16
CA PRO A 131 -23.93 -14.72 3.68
C PRO A 131 -24.76 -14.01 4.78
N ASP A 132 -25.35 -14.77 5.70
CA ASP A 132 -26.13 -14.22 6.82
C ASP A 132 -25.26 -13.46 7.83
N GLU A 133 -24.02 -13.90 8.05
CA GLU A 133 -23.05 -13.21 8.91
C GLU A 133 -22.66 -11.87 8.28
N ILE A 134 -22.35 -11.86 6.97
CA ILE A 134 -22.05 -10.65 6.19
C ILE A 134 -23.21 -9.64 6.28
N MET A 135 -24.45 -10.10 6.13
CA MET A 135 -25.64 -9.26 6.26
C MET A 135 -25.78 -8.67 7.66
N SER A 136 -25.53 -9.46 8.72
CA SER A 136 -25.62 -8.95 10.10
C SER A 136 -24.60 -7.84 10.40
N TYR A 137 -23.37 -7.97 9.90
CA TYR A 137 -22.33 -6.95 10.08
C TYR A 137 -22.61 -5.69 9.24
N THR A 138 -23.20 -5.85 8.06
CA THR A 138 -23.58 -4.71 7.20
C THR A 138 -24.72 -3.89 7.82
N VAL A 139 -25.68 -4.53 8.49
CA VAL A 139 -26.79 -3.86 9.19
C VAL A 139 -26.33 -3.17 10.48
N LEU A 140 -25.25 -3.65 11.10
CA LEU A 140 -24.69 -3.08 12.34
C LEU A 140 -23.73 -1.90 12.11
N LEU A 141 -23.23 -1.69 10.89
CA LEU A 141 -22.58 -0.44 10.54
C LEU A 141 -23.67 0.64 10.45
N PRO A 142 -23.71 1.64 11.34
CA PRO A 142 -24.57 2.77 11.09
C PRO A 142 -24.07 3.38 9.79
N VAL A 143 -24.92 3.35 8.77
CA VAL A 143 -24.79 4.21 7.61
C VAL A 143 -24.70 5.62 8.18
N VAL A 144 -23.50 6.16 8.25
CA VAL A 144 -23.31 7.59 8.45
C VAL A 144 -23.94 8.19 7.19
N HIS A 145 -25.20 8.61 7.34
CA HIS A 145 -25.96 9.22 6.27
C HIS A 145 -25.21 10.46 5.79
N LEU A 146 -24.46 10.29 4.70
CA LEU A 146 -24.18 11.34 3.76
C LEU A 146 -25.15 11.15 2.61
N LEU A 147 -26.15 12.03 2.56
CA LEU A 147 -26.48 12.92 1.43
C LEU A 147 -27.98 13.29 1.45
N PRO A 148 -28.37 14.44 0.87
CA PRO A 148 -27.57 15.45 0.16
C PRO A 148 -27.32 16.74 0.94
#